data_AF-A0A2H9QBS2-F1
#
_entry.id   AF-A0A2H9QBS2-F1
#
_cell.length_a   1.000
_cell.length_b   1.000
_cell.length_c   1.000
_cell.angle_alpha   90.00
_cell.angle_beta   90.00
_cell.angle_gamma   90.00
#
_symmetry.space_group_name_H-M   'P 1'
#
loop_
_entity.id
_entity.type
_entity.pdbx_description
1 polymer ?
#
loop_
_entity_poly.entity_id
_entity_poly.type
_entity_poly.pdbx_seq_one_letter_code
_entity_poly.pdbx_strand_id
1 'polypeptide(L)'
;MPVTRNHSYLLELGTFPDLTPLAELIETGVSGEEGELIHTGYNPELDTYRALMNDGRGWMLQYEQKERKRTGIKSLKVRFTKVFGYFIDVTRANLSNVPPDYTRRQTTLNSERYITAELKEMEDKLLNAEERFLELEKKLYAELLEKISKHTPQAQEAADKVSMLDCLHAFASLAITNSYCRPEMHTGYELSIEDGRHPVVERLTRFVPNDTNLGEDAKIMLITGPNMAGKSTILRQVALITLMAHIGSFVPAKKAKVPLTDRIFTRIGASDDISKGTSTFLAEMSEVAYILNNATPESLIILDEIGRGTSTYDGLSIAWAVVEHIYRRLGAKTMFATHYHQLNAIEEEFEGVKNFNVAVKEVGDEIIFMHKLVHGGTDRSYGIYVSKLAGLPADVIARATEIMHTFGGEKQIGIAMEKKEKQRTLDEYMAEFGEPPTPGEKKAGEAALSKETEKQKQ
;
A
#
# COMPACT_ATOMS: atom_id res chain seq x y z
N MET A 1 -11.82 -26.07 -14.30
CA MET A 1 -10.58 -26.67 -14.83
C MET A 1 -9.64 -26.93 -13.67
N PRO A 2 -9.06 -28.14 -13.53
CA PRO A 2 -7.93 -28.32 -12.62
C PRO A 2 -6.82 -27.37 -13.07
N VAL A 3 -6.10 -26.74 -12.13
CA VAL A 3 -4.91 -25.95 -12.44
C VAL A 3 -3.88 -26.92 -13.03
N THR A 4 -3.91 -27.11 -14.34
CA THR A 4 -2.88 -27.86 -15.05
C THR A 4 -1.59 -27.06 -14.91
N ARG A 5 -0.53 -27.70 -14.42
CA ARG A 5 0.82 -27.14 -14.26
C ARG A 5 1.48 -26.68 -15.58
N ASN A 6 0.71 -26.56 -16.66
CA ASN A 6 1.15 -26.39 -18.05
C ASN A 6 0.78 -25.02 -18.63
N HIS A 7 0.67 -23.97 -17.80
CA HIS A 7 0.59 -22.63 -18.36
C HIS A 7 1.99 -22.29 -18.89
N SER A 8 2.13 -22.02 -20.18
CA SER A 8 3.43 -21.71 -20.84
C SER A 8 4.22 -20.65 -20.07
N TYR A 9 3.49 -19.62 -19.59
CA TYR A 9 4.03 -18.59 -18.72
C TYR A 9 4.72 -19.10 -17.44
N LEU A 10 4.13 -20.07 -16.74
CA LEU A 10 4.73 -20.65 -15.54
C LEU A 10 5.93 -21.55 -15.87
N LEU A 11 5.95 -22.16 -17.07
CA LEU A 11 7.10 -22.93 -17.55
C LEU A 11 8.28 -22.02 -17.87
N GLU A 12 8.03 -20.86 -18.49
CA GLU A 12 9.05 -19.83 -18.76
C GLU A 12 9.56 -19.15 -17.48
N LEU A 13 8.72 -18.98 -16.46
CA LEU A 13 9.14 -18.50 -15.15
C LEU A 13 10.01 -19.51 -14.39
N GLY A 14 9.87 -20.81 -14.68
CA GLY A 14 10.59 -21.88 -14.00
C GLY A 14 12.05 -22.04 -14.42
N THR A 15 12.48 -21.45 -15.54
CA THR A 15 13.86 -21.52 -16.01
C THR A 15 14.65 -20.30 -15.54
N PHE A 16 15.52 -20.45 -14.54
CA PHE A 16 16.39 -19.36 -14.09
C PHE A 16 17.68 -19.33 -14.91
N PRO A 17 18.25 -18.13 -15.19
CA PRO A 17 19.60 -18.06 -15.74
C PRO A 17 20.60 -18.62 -14.72
N ASP A 18 21.67 -19.22 -15.22
CA ASP A 18 22.75 -19.70 -14.35
C ASP A 18 23.53 -18.52 -13.77
N LEU A 19 23.32 -18.27 -12.48
CA LEU A 19 24.02 -17.23 -11.71
C LEU A 19 25.26 -17.75 -10.98
N THR A 20 25.59 -19.04 -11.08
CA THR A 20 26.74 -19.64 -10.40
C THR A 20 28.04 -18.88 -10.69
N PRO A 21 28.35 -18.49 -11.95
CA PRO A 21 29.58 -17.74 -12.23
C PRO A 21 29.61 -16.36 -11.57
N LEU A 22 28.45 -15.69 -11.44
CA LEU A 22 28.34 -14.40 -10.77
C LEU A 22 28.50 -14.55 -9.25
N ALA A 23 27.86 -15.56 -8.66
CA ALA A 23 27.96 -15.86 -7.24
C ALA A 23 29.41 -16.17 -6.84
N GLU A 24 30.08 -17.07 -7.58
CA GLU A 24 31.49 -17.40 -7.35
C GLU A 24 32.40 -16.18 -7.46
N LEU A 25 32.17 -15.30 -8.44
CA LEU A 25 32.94 -14.07 -8.62
C LEU A 25 32.79 -13.10 -7.44
N ILE A 26 31.57 -12.98 -6.89
CA ILE A 26 31.30 -12.13 -5.72
C ILE A 26 31.91 -12.75 -4.46
N GLU A 27 31.65 -14.03 -4.20
CA GLU A 27 32.13 -14.74 -3.00
C GLU A 27 33.67 -14.78 -2.91
N THR A 28 34.35 -14.92 -4.06
CA THR A 28 35.82 -14.99 -4.09
C THR A 28 36.51 -13.63 -4.19
N GLY A 29 35.82 -12.61 -4.73
CA GLY A 29 36.42 -11.32 -5.05
C GLY A 29 36.09 -10.19 -4.08
N VAL A 30 34.87 -10.15 -3.54
CA VAL A 30 34.37 -9.05 -2.71
C VAL A 30 34.55 -9.39 -1.24
N SER A 31 35.17 -8.48 -0.46
CA SER A 31 35.27 -8.68 0.99
C SER A 31 33.94 -8.36 1.69
N GLY A 32 33.58 -9.16 2.69
CA GLY A 32 32.46 -8.89 3.60
C GLY A 32 32.85 -8.11 4.86
N GLU A 33 34.13 -7.79 5.04
CA GLU A 33 34.64 -7.12 6.23
C GLU A 33 34.60 -5.58 6.09
N GLU A 34 34.24 -4.88 7.16
CA GLU A 34 34.22 -3.41 7.18
C GLU A 34 35.62 -2.83 6.94
N GLY A 35 35.79 -2.10 5.83
CA GLY A 35 37.02 -1.38 5.50
C GLY A 35 37.92 -2.06 4.49
N GLU A 36 37.58 -3.26 4.01
CA GLU A 36 38.27 -3.94 2.91
C GLU A 36 37.32 -4.09 1.72
N LEU A 37 37.82 -3.88 0.50
CA LEU A 37 37.00 -4.04 -0.71
C LEU A 37 37.20 -5.41 -1.35
N ILE A 38 38.41 -5.97 -1.23
CA ILE A 38 38.83 -7.21 -1.89
C ILE A 38 39.10 -8.31 -0.86
N HIS A 39 38.53 -9.49 -1.12
CA HIS A 39 38.69 -10.66 -0.26
C HIS A 39 40.16 -11.11 -0.14
N THR A 40 40.57 -11.57 1.05
CA THR A 40 41.91 -12.17 1.26
C THR A 40 42.08 -13.43 0.42
N GLY A 41 43.20 -13.56 -0.29
CA GLY A 41 43.44 -14.69 -1.19
C GLY A 41 42.99 -14.47 -2.63
N TYR A 42 42.31 -13.35 -2.93
CA TYR A 42 41.95 -13.00 -4.31
C TYR A 42 43.18 -12.57 -5.13
N ASN A 43 44.13 -11.88 -4.49
CA ASN A 43 45.37 -11.43 -5.13
C ASN A 43 46.56 -11.56 -4.17
N PRO A 44 47.57 -12.40 -4.50
CA PRO A 44 48.72 -12.64 -3.62
C PRO A 44 49.57 -11.39 -3.33
N GLU A 45 49.64 -10.45 -4.27
CA GLU A 45 50.40 -9.20 -4.08
C GLU A 45 49.69 -8.26 -3.10
N LEU A 46 48.37 -8.13 -3.23
CA LEU A 46 47.54 -7.38 -2.28
C LEU A 46 47.64 -7.99 -0.86
N ASP A 47 47.58 -9.32 -0.76
CA ASP A 47 47.73 -10.05 0.50
C ASP A 47 49.11 -9.81 1.13
N THR A 48 50.16 -9.69 0.31
CA THR A 48 51.52 -9.38 0.79
C THR A 48 51.57 -8.00 1.43
N TYR A 49 50.97 -6.97 0.81
CA TYR A 49 50.89 -5.65 1.42
C TYR A 49 50.03 -5.64 2.68
N ARG A 50 48.90 -6.37 2.69
CA ARG A 50 48.03 -6.55 3.87
C ARG A 50 48.82 -7.16 5.04
N ALA A 51 49.62 -8.19 4.77
CA ALA A 51 50.52 -8.82 5.76
C ALA A 51 51.57 -7.84 6.28
N LEU A 52 52.24 -7.09 5.39
CA LEU A 52 53.24 -6.07 5.78
C LEU A 52 52.65 -4.99 6.69
N MET A 53 51.42 -4.52 6.41
CA MET A 53 50.74 -3.54 7.25
C MET A 53 50.39 -4.12 8.63
N ASN A 54 49.96 -5.38 8.69
CA ASN A 54 49.68 -6.07 9.96
C ASN A 54 50.95 -6.31 10.78
N ASP A 55 52.03 -6.76 10.15
CA ASP A 55 53.34 -6.93 10.77
C ASP A 55 53.90 -5.60 11.27
N GLY A 56 53.71 -4.53 10.50
CA GLY A 56 54.05 -3.16 10.88
C GLY A 56 53.39 -2.70 12.18
N ARG A 57 52.08 -2.98 12.34
CA ARG A 57 51.37 -2.69 13.60
C ARG A 57 51.97 -3.47 14.77
N GLY A 58 52.31 -4.74 14.55
CA GLY A 58 53.01 -5.58 15.54
C GLY A 58 54.38 -5.00 15.93
N TRP A 59 55.15 -4.56 14.94
CA TRP A 59 56.45 -3.92 15.16
C TRP A 59 56.32 -2.62 15.97
N MET A 60 55.33 -1.77 15.67
CA MET A 60 55.09 -0.52 16.40
C MET A 60 54.83 -0.76 17.90
N LEU A 61 54.08 -1.81 18.24
CA LEU A 61 53.84 -2.21 19.63
C LEU A 61 55.12 -2.67 20.33
N GLN A 62 55.95 -3.46 19.65
CA GLN A 62 57.23 -3.92 20.18
C GLN A 62 58.22 -2.75 20.36
N TYR A 63 58.28 -1.85 19.38
CA TYR A 63 59.10 -0.64 19.43
C TYR A 63 58.69 0.28 20.59
N GLU A 64 57.39 0.50 20.81
CA GLU A 64 56.89 1.27 21.96
C GLU A 64 57.37 0.65 23.29
N GLN A 65 57.26 -0.67 23.45
CA GLN A 65 57.69 -1.35 24.68
C GLN A 65 59.20 -1.30 24.87
N LYS A 66 59.97 -1.47 23.80
CA LYS A 66 61.45 -1.34 23.80
C LYS A 66 61.85 0.04 24.28
N GLU A 67 61.25 1.09 23.73
CA GLU A 67 61.58 2.48 24.10
C GLU A 67 61.10 2.86 25.50
N ARG A 68 59.94 2.36 25.95
CA ARG A 68 59.50 2.52 27.36
C ARG A 68 60.51 1.92 28.35
N LYS A 69 61.03 0.73 28.05
CA LYS A 69 62.04 0.06 28.89
C LYS A 69 63.38 0.79 28.84
N ARG A 70 63.82 1.22 27.65
CA ARG A 70 65.09 1.93 27.44
C ARG A 70 65.14 3.27 28.17
N THR A 71 64.06 4.04 28.11
CA THR A 71 63.99 5.42 28.65
C THR A 71 63.48 5.48 30.09
N GLY A 72 62.82 4.42 30.58
CA GLY A 72 62.11 4.43 31.86
C GLY A 72 60.80 5.23 31.84
N ILE A 73 60.42 5.82 30.71
CA ILE A 73 59.24 6.68 30.59
C ILE A 73 57.99 5.82 30.38
N LYS A 74 57.29 5.46 31.47
CA LYS A 74 56.08 4.63 31.41
C LYS A 74 54.94 5.24 30.57
N SER A 75 54.87 6.57 30.48
CA SER A 75 53.83 7.29 29.74
C SER A 75 54.11 7.44 28.24
N LEU A 76 55.28 7.04 27.75
CA LEU A 76 55.69 7.16 26.34
C LEU A 76 54.71 6.39 25.45
N LYS A 77 54.21 7.01 24.39
CA LYS A 77 53.32 6.35 23.41
C LYS A 77 53.80 6.61 22.00
N VAL A 78 53.76 5.60 21.14
CA VAL A 78 53.95 5.78 19.70
C VAL A 78 52.57 6.07 19.11
N ARG A 79 52.42 7.20 18.42
CA ARG A 79 51.14 7.62 17.82
C ARG A 79 51.34 8.03 16.37
N PHE A 80 50.25 8.03 15.62
CA PHE A 80 50.21 8.49 14.22
C PHE A 80 49.28 9.69 14.08
N THR A 81 49.66 10.64 13.22
CA THR A 81 48.76 11.69 12.70
C THR A 81 48.98 11.86 11.20
N LYS A 82 47.93 12.16 10.44
CA LYS A 82 48.05 12.37 8.97
C LYS A 82 49.05 13.47 8.58
N VAL A 83 49.26 14.48 9.43
CA VAL A 83 50.13 15.64 9.12
C VAL A 83 51.60 15.39 9.46
N PHE A 84 51.88 14.70 10.57
CA PHE A 84 53.25 14.53 11.08
C PHE A 84 53.75 13.08 11.07
N GLY A 85 52.93 12.15 10.60
CA GLY A 85 53.29 10.75 10.54
C GLY A 85 53.33 10.07 11.91
N TYR A 86 54.18 9.05 12.05
CA TYR A 86 54.45 8.37 13.31
C TYR A 86 55.41 9.18 14.19
N PHE A 87 55.10 9.27 15.47
CA PHE A 87 55.93 9.98 16.45
C PHE A 87 55.84 9.35 17.84
N ILE A 88 56.88 9.61 18.63
CA ILE A 88 56.97 9.25 20.04
C ILE A 88 56.47 10.45 20.85
N ASP A 89 55.38 10.26 21.59
CA ASP A 89 54.74 11.28 22.42
C ASP A 89 55.28 11.18 23.86
N VAL A 90 55.97 12.23 24.33
CA VAL A 90 56.57 12.28 25.66
C VAL A 90 55.98 13.47 26.44
N THR A 91 55.39 13.18 27.59
CA THR A 91 54.81 14.19 28.49
C THR A 91 55.85 15.15 29.03
N ARG A 92 55.50 16.43 29.26
CA ARG A 92 56.41 17.46 29.78
C ARG A 92 57.22 17.05 31.03
N ALA A 93 56.60 16.31 31.94
CA ALA A 93 57.25 15.83 33.16
C ALA A 93 58.43 14.86 32.92
N ASN A 94 58.54 14.28 31.74
CA ASN A 94 59.53 13.25 31.40
C ASN A 94 60.55 13.72 30.35
N LEU A 95 60.57 15.01 30.00
CA LEU A 95 61.47 15.56 28.96
C LEU A 95 62.94 15.42 29.32
N SER A 96 63.29 15.46 30.61
CA SER A 96 64.67 15.25 31.07
C SER A 96 65.20 13.84 30.81
N ASN A 97 64.31 12.87 30.58
CA ASN A 97 64.65 11.47 30.32
C ASN A 97 64.64 11.14 28.82
N VAL A 98 64.45 12.14 27.95
CA VAL A 98 64.47 11.96 26.50
C VAL A 98 65.93 11.75 26.03
N PRO A 99 66.22 10.66 25.33
CA PRO A 99 67.56 10.40 24.81
C PRO A 99 68.00 11.43 23.75
N PRO A 100 69.31 11.69 23.60
CA PRO A 100 69.83 12.63 22.60
C PRO A 100 69.63 12.16 21.15
N ASP A 101 69.39 10.86 20.91
CA ASP A 101 69.10 10.30 19.59
C ASP A 101 67.67 10.59 19.10
N TYR A 102 66.83 11.24 19.92
CA TYR A 102 65.48 11.64 19.54
C TYR A 102 65.49 13.00 18.84
N THR A 103 65.01 13.04 17.60
CA THR A 103 64.85 14.29 16.85
C THR A 103 63.47 14.86 17.13
N ARG A 104 63.39 16.05 17.76
CA ARG A 104 62.13 16.72 18.06
C ARG A 104 61.42 17.15 16.78
N ARG A 105 60.14 16.82 16.66
CA ARG A 105 59.27 17.14 15.52
C ARG A 105 58.27 18.26 15.83
N GLN A 106 57.67 18.24 17.01
CA GLN A 106 56.60 19.19 17.37
C GLN A 106 56.48 19.33 18.89
N THR A 107 56.16 20.52 19.36
CA THR A 107 55.82 20.78 20.76
C THR A 107 54.33 21.09 20.86
N THR A 108 53.65 20.45 21.81
CA THR A 108 52.24 20.72 22.14
C THR A 108 52.13 21.32 23.54
N LEU A 109 50.90 21.67 23.96
CA LEU A 109 50.64 22.22 25.29
C LEU A 109 51.12 21.30 26.43
N ASN A 110 51.02 19.98 26.26
CA ASN A 110 51.24 19.00 27.34
C ASN A 110 52.37 17.98 27.06
N SER A 111 52.86 17.88 25.82
CA SER A 111 53.88 16.92 25.41
C SER A 111 54.79 17.45 24.30
N GLU A 112 55.96 16.83 24.16
CA GLU A 112 56.81 16.97 22.98
C GLU A 112 56.81 15.66 22.18
N ARG A 113 56.81 15.81 20.85
CA ARG A 113 56.77 14.72 19.88
C ARG A 113 58.12 14.55 19.22
N TYR A 114 58.61 13.33 19.16
CA TYR A 114 59.94 12.99 18.64
C TYR A 114 59.88 11.90 17.58
N ILE A 115 60.97 11.76 16.82
CA ILE A 115 61.18 10.64 15.90
C ILE A 115 62.62 10.12 16.05
N THR A 116 62.82 8.84 15.78
CA THR A 116 64.15 8.21 15.70
C THR A 116 64.41 7.77 14.26
N ALA A 117 65.67 7.48 13.92
CA ALA A 117 66.02 6.90 12.62
C ALA A 117 65.30 5.55 12.39
N GLU A 118 65.26 4.68 13.41
CA GLU A 118 64.59 3.37 13.37
C GLU A 118 63.07 3.52 13.12
N LEU A 119 62.40 4.45 13.82
CA LEU A 119 60.97 4.71 13.62
C LEU A 119 60.70 5.32 12.24
N LYS A 120 61.60 6.18 11.74
CA LYS A 120 61.45 6.80 10.43
C LYS A 120 61.57 5.80 9.29
N GLU A 121 62.53 4.88 9.36
CA GLU A 121 62.70 3.83 8.34
C GLU A 121 61.47 2.91 8.28
N MET A 122 60.90 2.55 9.43
CA MET A 122 59.69 1.74 9.46
C MET A 122 58.46 2.51 8.97
N GLU A 123 58.34 3.80 9.33
CA GLU A 123 57.30 4.68 8.79
C GLU A 123 57.34 4.71 7.26
N ASP A 124 58.51 4.93 6.66
CA ASP A 124 58.65 5.02 5.21
C ASP A 124 58.30 3.69 4.51
N LYS A 125 58.65 2.55 5.12
CA LYS A 125 58.24 1.22 4.63
C LYS A 125 56.72 1.02 4.69
N LEU A 126 56.08 1.39 5.80
CA LEU A 126 54.64 1.21 5.97
C LEU A 126 53.82 2.13 5.09
N LEU A 127 54.23 3.40 4.95
CA LEU A 127 53.54 4.35 4.09
C LEU A 127 53.60 3.91 2.61
N ASN A 128 54.75 3.40 2.15
CA ASN A 128 54.87 2.88 0.79
C ASN A 128 53.99 1.63 0.58
N ALA A 129 53.99 0.70 1.55
CA ALA A 129 53.13 -0.48 1.49
C ALA A 129 51.63 -0.10 1.49
N GLU A 130 51.21 0.87 2.31
CA GLU A 130 49.83 1.36 2.36
C GLU A 130 49.42 2.05 1.06
N GLU A 131 50.29 2.87 0.47
CA GLU A 131 50.03 3.51 -0.83
C GLU A 131 49.86 2.47 -1.94
N ARG A 132 50.77 1.49 -2.03
CA ARG A 132 50.70 0.39 -2.99
C ARG A 132 49.47 -0.49 -2.78
N PHE A 133 49.13 -0.78 -1.52
CA PHE A 133 47.92 -1.51 -1.16
C PHE A 133 46.68 -0.80 -1.69
N LEU A 134 46.52 0.49 -1.40
CA LEU A 134 45.35 1.26 -1.81
C LEU A 134 45.24 1.43 -3.33
N GLU A 135 46.36 1.63 -4.03
CA GLU A 135 46.39 1.68 -5.50
C GLU A 135 45.94 0.34 -6.11
N LEU A 136 46.51 -0.77 -5.62
CA LEU A 136 46.22 -2.09 -6.13
C LEU A 136 44.79 -2.53 -5.80
N GLU A 137 44.31 -2.29 -4.58
CA GLU A 137 42.95 -2.63 -4.15
C GLU A 137 41.91 -1.92 -5.02
N LYS A 138 42.09 -0.61 -5.26
CA LYS A 138 41.19 0.15 -6.14
C LYS A 138 41.18 -0.39 -7.56
N LYS A 139 42.35 -0.73 -8.10
CA LYS A 139 42.47 -1.31 -9.44
C LYS A 139 41.74 -2.65 -9.52
N LEU A 140 42.02 -3.57 -8.59
CA LEU A 140 41.40 -4.89 -8.53
C LEU A 140 39.88 -4.79 -8.35
N TYR A 141 39.41 -3.84 -7.55
CA TYR A 141 37.99 -3.59 -7.34
C TYR A 141 37.32 -3.08 -8.62
N ALA A 142 37.94 -2.14 -9.35
CA ALA A 142 37.42 -1.67 -10.63
C ALA A 142 37.34 -2.81 -11.67
N GLU A 143 38.38 -3.64 -11.75
CA GLU A 143 38.39 -4.82 -12.63
C GLU A 143 37.30 -5.85 -12.24
N LEU A 144 37.09 -6.06 -10.94
CA LEU A 144 36.06 -6.94 -10.43
C LEU A 144 34.66 -6.41 -10.77
N LEU A 145 34.41 -5.12 -10.58
CA LEU A 145 33.16 -4.47 -10.98
C LEU A 145 32.91 -4.60 -12.49
N GLU A 146 33.93 -4.46 -13.33
CA GLU A 146 33.78 -4.67 -14.77
C GLU A 146 33.39 -6.11 -15.09
N LYS A 147 34.00 -7.10 -14.43
CA LYS A 147 33.63 -8.52 -14.58
C LYS A 147 32.19 -8.78 -14.12
N ILE A 148 31.80 -8.29 -12.94
CA ILE A 148 30.43 -8.41 -12.40
C ILE A 148 29.42 -7.77 -13.36
N SER A 149 29.73 -6.58 -13.90
CA SER A 149 28.82 -5.83 -14.76
C SER A 149 28.42 -6.59 -16.03
N LYS A 150 29.27 -7.51 -16.52
CA LYS A 150 28.97 -8.35 -17.69
C LYS A 150 27.83 -9.34 -17.41
N HIS A 151 27.57 -9.66 -16.15
CA HIS A 151 26.47 -10.53 -15.72
C HIS A 151 25.17 -9.77 -15.41
N THR A 152 25.15 -8.43 -15.53
CA THR A 152 23.95 -7.61 -15.23
C THR A 152 22.69 -8.10 -15.93
N PRO A 153 22.70 -8.45 -17.23
CA PRO A 153 21.49 -8.94 -17.90
C PRO A 153 20.92 -10.22 -17.28
N GLN A 154 21.79 -11.17 -16.89
CA GLN A 154 21.39 -12.42 -16.25
C GLN A 154 20.83 -12.17 -14.84
N ALA A 155 21.46 -11.27 -14.08
CA ALA A 155 20.98 -10.89 -12.75
C ALA A 155 19.62 -10.19 -12.80
N GLN A 156 19.41 -9.30 -13.77
CA GLN A 156 18.12 -8.63 -13.98
C GLN A 156 17.04 -9.63 -14.40
N GLU A 157 17.34 -10.54 -15.32
CA GLU A 157 16.40 -11.60 -15.72
C GLU A 157 15.99 -12.47 -14.53
N ALA A 158 16.94 -12.86 -13.69
CA ALA A 158 16.64 -13.60 -12.47
C ALA A 158 15.79 -12.78 -11.48
N ALA A 159 16.12 -11.50 -11.27
CA ALA A 159 15.38 -10.61 -10.39
C ALA A 159 13.92 -10.43 -10.85
N ASP A 160 13.69 -10.25 -12.15
CA ASP A 160 12.35 -10.15 -12.73
C ASP A 160 11.55 -11.45 -12.47
N LYS A 161 12.17 -12.61 -12.68
CA LYS A 161 11.54 -13.92 -12.41
C LYS A 161 11.22 -14.12 -10.93
N VAL A 162 12.14 -13.79 -10.02
CA VAL A 162 11.90 -13.84 -8.57
C VAL A 162 10.76 -12.89 -8.18
N SER A 163 10.75 -11.65 -8.71
CA SER A 163 9.72 -10.66 -8.38
C SER A 163 8.32 -11.12 -8.78
N MET A 164 8.20 -11.80 -9.92
CA MET A 164 6.95 -12.36 -10.37
C MET A 164 6.51 -13.55 -9.50
N LEU A 165 7.43 -14.44 -9.14
CA LEU A 165 7.14 -15.55 -8.23
C LEU A 165 6.68 -15.04 -6.86
N ASP A 166 7.32 -13.99 -6.33
CA ASP A 166 6.94 -13.36 -5.06
C ASP A 166 5.51 -12.79 -5.13
N CYS A 167 5.18 -12.05 -6.19
CA CYS A 167 3.83 -11.51 -6.43
C CYS A 167 2.77 -12.62 -6.52
N LEU A 168 3.02 -13.66 -7.33
CA LEU A 168 2.10 -14.79 -7.50
C LEU A 168 1.93 -15.59 -6.19
N HIS A 169 3.01 -15.78 -5.45
CA HIS A 169 2.99 -16.43 -4.14
C HIS A 169 2.22 -15.61 -3.11
N ALA A 170 2.37 -14.28 -3.12
CA ALA A 170 1.61 -13.37 -2.27
C ALA A 170 0.10 -13.44 -2.58
N PHE A 171 -0.28 -13.44 -3.87
CA PHE A 171 -1.69 -13.61 -4.28
C PHE A 171 -2.25 -14.96 -3.83
N ALA A 172 -1.51 -16.05 -4.02
CA ALA A 172 -1.95 -17.39 -3.60
C ALA A 172 -2.10 -17.47 -2.07
N SER A 173 -1.14 -16.94 -1.32
CA SER A 173 -1.15 -16.92 0.14
C SER A 173 -2.33 -16.12 0.69
N LEU A 174 -2.59 -14.94 0.11
CA LEU A 174 -3.74 -14.11 0.45
C LEU A 174 -5.06 -14.84 0.16
N ALA A 175 -5.14 -15.51 -0.98
CA ALA A 175 -6.34 -16.22 -1.40
C ALA A 175 -6.70 -17.37 -0.46
N ILE A 176 -5.70 -18.15 -0.03
CA ILE A 176 -5.88 -19.24 0.93
C ILE A 176 -6.29 -18.68 2.29
N THR A 177 -5.57 -17.66 2.78
CA THR A 177 -5.78 -17.09 4.11
C THR A 177 -7.17 -16.46 4.26
N ASN A 178 -7.64 -15.73 3.24
CA ASN A 178 -8.90 -14.99 3.30
C ASN A 178 -10.05 -15.69 2.54
N SER A 179 -9.85 -16.93 2.10
CA SER A 179 -10.84 -17.71 1.34
C SER A 179 -11.36 -16.96 0.10
N TYR A 180 -10.45 -16.45 -0.73
CA TYR A 180 -10.81 -15.81 -2.00
C TYR A 180 -11.03 -16.85 -3.09
N CYS A 181 -11.91 -16.55 -4.04
CA CYS A 181 -12.18 -17.41 -5.17
C CYS A 181 -11.42 -16.96 -6.42
N ARG A 182 -11.06 -17.90 -7.29
CA ARG A 182 -10.57 -17.57 -8.63
C ARG A 182 -11.73 -17.00 -9.45
N PRO A 183 -11.63 -15.77 -9.99
CA PRO A 183 -12.68 -15.24 -10.86
C PRO A 183 -12.70 -15.97 -12.21
N GLU A 184 -13.89 -16.12 -12.79
CA GLU A 184 -14.10 -16.51 -14.18
C GLU A 184 -14.08 -15.26 -15.07
N MET A 185 -12.97 -15.05 -15.78
CA MET A 185 -12.85 -13.95 -16.74
C MET A 185 -13.50 -14.31 -18.08
N HIS A 186 -14.25 -13.40 -18.70
CA HIS A 186 -14.87 -13.62 -20.01
C HIS A 186 -15.04 -12.36 -20.85
N THR A 187 -15.38 -12.51 -22.13
CA THR A 187 -15.62 -11.41 -23.08
C THR A 187 -17.09 -11.01 -23.22
N GLY A 188 -18.02 -11.75 -22.60
CA GLY A 188 -19.44 -11.37 -22.52
C GLY A 188 -19.69 -10.13 -21.62
N TYR A 189 -20.95 -9.71 -21.51
CA TYR A 189 -21.32 -8.47 -20.83
C TYR A 189 -21.45 -8.57 -19.29
N GLU A 190 -21.95 -9.70 -18.80
CA GLU A 190 -22.38 -9.94 -17.42
C GLU A 190 -21.25 -9.78 -16.39
N LEU A 191 -21.49 -9.07 -15.28
CA LEU A 191 -20.68 -9.10 -14.07
C LEU A 191 -21.52 -9.70 -12.94
N SER A 192 -21.10 -10.84 -12.42
CA SER A 192 -21.80 -11.56 -11.36
C SER A 192 -20.85 -11.89 -10.22
N ILE A 193 -21.23 -11.49 -9.00
CA ILE A 193 -20.45 -11.69 -7.77
C ILE A 193 -21.40 -12.32 -6.74
N GLU A 194 -21.07 -13.52 -6.27
CA GLU A 194 -21.78 -14.23 -5.20
C GLU A 194 -21.01 -14.06 -3.88
N ASP A 195 -21.68 -13.58 -2.83
CA ASP A 195 -21.12 -13.30 -1.51
C ASP A 195 -19.82 -12.45 -1.55
N GLY A 196 -19.84 -11.36 -2.33
CA GLY A 196 -18.71 -10.45 -2.41
C GLY A 196 -18.44 -9.72 -1.09
N ARG A 197 -17.17 -9.48 -0.81
CA ARG A 197 -16.66 -8.79 0.39
C ARG A 197 -15.70 -7.67 0.00
N HIS A 198 -15.67 -6.60 0.79
CA HIS A 198 -14.71 -5.53 0.56
C HIS A 198 -13.33 -5.94 1.12
N PRO A 199 -12.27 -6.05 0.29
CA PRO A 199 -11.00 -6.68 0.68
C PRO A 199 -10.26 -5.98 1.83
N VAL A 200 -10.45 -4.66 1.97
CA VAL A 200 -9.88 -3.89 3.08
C VAL A 200 -10.78 -3.91 4.33
N VAL A 201 -12.08 -3.65 4.19
CA VAL A 201 -13.00 -3.54 5.34
C VAL A 201 -13.17 -4.88 6.06
N GLU A 202 -13.18 -5.99 5.33
CA GLU A 202 -13.31 -7.34 5.93
C GLU A 202 -12.17 -7.72 6.87
N ARG A 203 -11.01 -7.05 6.73
CA ARG A 203 -9.84 -7.26 7.61
C ARG A 203 -9.96 -6.53 8.94
N LEU A 204 -10.83 -5.53 9.02
CA LEU A 204 -10.95 -4.62 10.16
C LEU A 204 -12.13 -4.97 11.06
N THR A 205 -13.18 -5.53 10.47
CA THR A 205 -14.44 -5.81 11.15
C THR A 205 -15.19 -6.93 10.44
N ARG A 206 -16.18 -7.51 11.11
CA ARG A 206 -17.08 -8.48 10.51
C ARG A 206 -17.79 -7.84 9.31
N PHE A 207 -17.68 -8.48 8.16
CA PHE A 207 -18.25 -7.98 6.91
C PHE A 207 -19.45 -8.82 6.49
N VAL A 208 -20.54 -8.16 6.07
CA VAL A 208 -21.73 -8.82 5.54
C VAL A 208 -21.56 -8.96 4.02
N PRO A 209 -21.47 -10.19 3.49
CA PRO A 209 -21.25 -10.41 2.06
C PRO A 209 -22.50 -10.05 1.23
N ASN A 210 -22.26 -9.53 0.03
CA ASN A 210 -23.30 -9.05 -0.87
C ASN A 210 -23.18 -9.61 -2.27
N ASP A 211 -24.32 -10.01 -2.83
CA ASP A 211 -24.41 -10.40 -4.22
C ASP A 211 -24.48 -9.16 -5.10
N THR A 212 -23.94 -9.24 -6.30
CA THR A 212 -24.05 -8.19 -7.32
C THR A 212 -24.19 -8.85 -8.67
N ASN A 213 -25.22 -8.48 -9.41
CA ASN A 213 -25.42 -8.94 -10.78
C ASN A 213 -25.72 -7.74 -11.68
N LEU A 214 -24.77 -7.41 -12.54
CA LEU A 214 -24.90 -6.41 -13.60
C LEU A 214 -24.89 -7.14 -14.94
N GLY A 215 -26.05 -7.24 -15.58
CA GLY A 215 -26.25 -7.96 -16.83
C GLY A 215 -27.24 -7.25 -17.74
N GLU A 216 -27.73 -7.91 -18.79
CA GLU A 216 -28.76 -7.31 -19.66
C GLU A 216 -30.05 -6.97 -18.89
N ASP A 217 -30.42 -7.81 -17.92
CA ASP A 217 -31.60 -7.63 -17.06
C ASP A 217 -31.41 -6.51 -16.02
N ALA A 218 -30.17 -6.10 -15.75
CA ALA A 218 -29.82 -5.11 -14.73
C ALA A 218 -28.53 -4.39 -15.12
N LYS A 219 -28.57 -3.60 -16.20
CA LYS A 219 -27.43 -2.80 -16.66
C LYS A 219 -27.07 -1.71 -15.65
N ILE A 220 -28.09 -1.16 -15.01
CA ILE A 220 -27.96 -0.10 -14.01
C ILE A 220 -28.65 -0.54 -12.73
N MET A 221 -27.90 -0.58 -11.63
CA MET A 221 -28.41 -0.76 -10.28
C MET A 221 -28.55 0.59 -9.60
N LEU A 222 -29.78 1.03 -9.36
CA LEU A 222 -30.08 2.21 -8.55
C LEU A 222 -30.16 1.80 -7.08
N ILE A 223 -29.24 2.30 -6.25
CA ILE A 223 -29.12 1.89 -4.85
C ILE A 223 -29.58 3.02 -3.94
N THR A 224 -30.69 2.80 -3.26
CA THR A 224 -31.26 3.72 -2.28
C THR A 224 -31.02 3.23 -0.84
N GLY A 225 -31.24 4.12 0.12
CA GLY A 225 -31.10 3.81 1.55
C GLY A 225 -30.27 4.84 2.31
N PRO A 226 -30.23 4.75 3.65
CA PRO A 226 -29.57 5.75 4.48
C PRO A 226 -28.04 5.77 4.27
N ASN A 227 -27.39 6.92 4.49
CA ASN A 227 -25.96 7.11 4.23
C ASN A 227 -25.06 6.16 5.03
N MET A 228 -25.48 5.78 6.24
CA MET A 228 -24.75 4.84 7.10
C MET A 228 -24.98 3.35 6.79
N ALA A 229 -25.82 3.03 5.80
CA ALA A 229 -26.17 1.64 5.50
C ALA A 229 -25.06 0.88 4.74
N GLY A 230 -24.01 1.57 4.25
CA GLY A 230 -22.90 0.91 3.56
C GLY A 230 -23.02 0.87 2.03
N LYS A 231 -23.85 1.73 1.42
CA LYS A 231 -23.97 1.88 -0.04
C LYS A 231 -22.59 2.08 -0.71
N SER A 232 -21.84 3.09 -0.26
CA SER A 232 -20.50 3.39 -0.80
C SER A 232 -19.50 2.25 -0.61
N THR A 233 -19.64 1.48 0.47
CA THR A 233 -18.81 0.29 0.73
C THR A 233 -19.08 -0.80 -0.30
N ILE A 234 -20.35 -1.07 -0.62
CA ILE A 234 -20.75 -2.05 -1.65
C ILE A 234 -20.27 -1.60 -3.04
N LEU A 235 -20.45 -0.31 -3.36
CA LEU A 235 -19.94 0.27 -4.62
C LEU A 235 -18.43 0.06 -4.79
N ARG A 236 -17.64 0.44 -3.77
CA ARG A 236 -16.17 0.26 -3.79
C ARG A 236 -15.77 -1.20 -3.83
N GLN A 237 -16.50 -2.08 -3.15
CA GLN A 237 -16.27 -3.52 -3.18
C GLN A 237 -16.32 -4.06 -4.61
N VAL A 238 -17.35 -3.73 -5.39
CA VAL A 238 -17.51 -4.24 -6.75
C VAL A 238 -16.39 -3.73 -7.67
N ALA A 239 -16.01 -2.45 -7.53
CA ALA A 239 -14.87 -1.87 -8.25
C ALA A 239 -13.55 -2.58 -7.90
N LEU A 240 -13.30 -2.83 -6.60
CA LEU A 240 -12.08 -3.51 -6.14
C LEU A 240 -12.02 -4.97 -6.58
N ILE A 241 -13.14 -5.70 -6.51
CA ILE A 241 -13.22 -7.08 -7.02
C ILE A 241 -12.90 -7.12 -8.52
N THR A 242 -13.47 -6.19 -9.29
CA THR A 242 -13.22 -6.08 -10.73
C THR A 242 -11.73 -5.78 -11.01
N LEU A 243 -11.13 -4.84 -10.28
CA LEU A 243 -9.71 -4.51 -10.39
C LEU A 243 -8.81 -5.70 -10.04
N MET A 244 -9.08 -6.36 -8.91
CA MET A 244 -8.32 -7.52 -8.44
C MET A 244 -8.35 -8.68 -9.45
N ALA A 245 -9.50 -8.90 -10.11
CA ALA A 245 -9.61 -9.89 -11.17
C ALA A 245 -8.73 -9.56 -12.38
N HIS A 246 -8.68 -8.27 -12.79
CA HIS A 246 -7.90 -7.82 -13.95
C HIS A 246 -6.38 -7.79 -13.71
N ILE A 247 -5.93 -7.66 -12.46
CA ILE A 247 -4.50 -7.83 -12.12
C ILE A 247 -4.09 -9.31 -11.98
N GLY A 248 -4.99 -10.25 -12.20
CA GLY A 248 -4.72 -11.69 -12.13
C GLY A 248 -4.78 -12.29 -10.73
N SER A 249 -5.36 -11.58 -9.75
CA SER A 249 -5.51 -12.07 -8.38
C SER A 249 -6.80 -12.88 -8.19
N PHE A 250 -6.87 -13.62 -7.09
CA PHE A 250 -8.13 -14.17 -6.59
C PHE A 250 -8.93 -13.05 -5.92
N VAL A 251 -10.25 -13.17 -5.88
CA VAL A 251 -11.13 -12.09 -5.42
C VAL A 251 -11.92 -12.45 -4.16
N PRO A 252 -12.23 -11.48 -3.29
CA PRO A 252 -12.96 -11.67 -2.04
C PRO A 252 -14.45 -11.96 -2.28
N ALA A 253 -14.76 -13.13 -2.82
CA ALA A 253 -16.12 -13.59 -3.09
C ALA A 253 -16.18 -15.11 -2.95
N LYS A 254 -17.40 -15.67 -2.89
CA LYS A 254 -17.61 -17.11 -2.98
C LYS A 254 -17.50 -17.58 -4.44
N LYS A 255 -18.07 -16.82 -5.36
CA LYS A 255 -17.87 -16.96 -6.81
C LYS A 255 -17.89 -15.59 -7.46
N ALA A 256 -17.13 -15.43 -8.53
CA ALA A 256 -17.15 -14.21 -9.33
C ALA A 256 -16.97 -14.55 -10.81
N LYS A 257 -17.81 -13.96 -11.64
CA LYS A 257 -17.75 -14.00 -13.10
C LYS A 257 -17.61 -12.55 -13.57
N VAL A 258 -16.46 -12.22 -14.13
CA VAL A 258 -16.03 -10.84 -14.38
C VAL A 258 -15.78 -10.66 -15.88
N PRO A 259 -16.46 -9.70 -16.54
CA PRO A 259 -16.21 -9.40 -17.94
C PRO A 259 -14.92 -8.61 -18.09
N LEU A 260 -14.28 -8.70 -19.25
CA LEU A 260 -13.23 -7.76 -19.62
C LEU A 260 -13.79 -6.33 -19.53
N THR A 261 -13.18 -5.54 -18.67
CA THR A 261 -13.59 -4.18 -18.35
C THR A 261 -12.49 -3.24 -18.80
N ASP A 262 -12.78 -2.37 -19.76
CA ASP A 262 -11.78 -1.46 -20.33
C ASP A 262 -11.37 -0.36 -19.32
N ARG A 263 -12.35 0.15 -18.56
CA ARG A 263 -12.19 1.24 -17.60
C ARG A 263 -13.16 1.11 -16.43
N ILE A 264 -12.68 1.46 -15.24
CA ILE A 264 -13.51 1.64 -14.05
C ILE A 264 -13.60 3.14 -13.78
N PHE A 265 -14.80 3.71 -13.93
CA PHE A 265 -15.08 5.10 -13.63
C PHE A 265 -15.71 5.22 -12.24
N THR A 266 -15.23 6.16 -11.44
CA THR A 266 -15.78 6.39 -10.11
C THR A 266 -16.05 7.87 -9.90
N ARG A 267 -17.28 8.20 -9.53
CA ARG A 267 -17.61 9.44 -8.82
C ARG A 267 -18.05 9.05 -7.42
N ILE A 268 -17.11 9.06 -6.48
CA ILE A 268 -17.38 8.79 -5.07
C ILE A 268 -16.96 10.04 -4.30
N GLY A 269 -17.88 10.61 -3.51
CA GLY A 269 -17.66 11.88 -2.82
C GLY A 269 -16.28 11.95 -2.16
N ALA A 270 -15.46 12.89 -2.63
CA ALA A 270 -14.21 13.23 -1.97
C ALA A 270 -14.54 13.99 -0.66
N SER A 271 -13.80 13.70 0.40
CA SER A 271 -13.72 14.61 1.55
C SER A 271 -13.39 16.01 1.02
N ASP A 272 -14.26 16.99 1.27
CA ASP A 272 -14.25 18.32 0.69
C ASP A 272 -12.83 18.91 0.64
N ASP A 273 -12.24 18.94 -0.56
CA ASP A 273 -10.97 19.61 -0.78
C ASP A 273 -11.26 21.08 -1.09
N ILE A 274 -11.49 21.85 -0.01
CA ILE A 274 -11.79 23.29 -0.02
C ILE A 274 -10.65 24.10 -0.70
N SER A 275 -9.49 23.48 -0.93
CA SER A 275 -8.27 24.14 -1.43
C SER A 275 -8.29 24.54 -2.93
N LYS A 276 -9.23 24.04 -3.74
CA LYS A 276 -9.20 24.23 -5.22
C LYS A 276 -10.01 25.39 -5.80
N GLY A 277 -10.74 26.17 -5.00
CA GLY A 277 -11.42 27.38 -5.46
C GLY A 277 -12.54 27.18 -6.51
N THR A 278 -12.89 25.94 -6.85
CA THR A 278 -14.04 25.59 -7.69
C THR A 278 -15.25 25.25 -6.84
N SER A 279 -16.46 25.64 -7.29
CA SER A 279 -17.71 25.19 -6.66
C SER A 279 -17.74 23.67 -6.61
N THR A 280 -18.05 23.08 -5.45
CA THR A 280 -18.13 21.63 -5.24
C THR A 280 -19.05 20.96 -6.25
N PHE A 281 -20.14 21.63 -6.62
CA PHE A 281 -21.06 21.17 -7.65
C PHE A 281 -20.46 21.20 -9.06
N LEU A 282 -19.71 22.24 -9.43
CA LEU A 282 -19.06 22.30 -10.75
C LEU A 282 -17.97 21.24 -10.89
N ALA A 283 -17.21 20.98 -9.84
CA ALA A 283 -16.23 19.89 -9.81
C ALA A 283 -16.92 18.54 -9.99
N GLU A 284 -17.99 18.30 -9.24
CA GLU A 284 -18.84 17.10 -9.37
C GLU A 284 -19.36 16.91 -10.79
N MET A 285 -19.93 17.95 -11.40
CA MET A 285 -20.45 17.89 -12.77
C MET A 285 -19.36 17.69 -13.81
N SER A 286 -18.17 18.23 -13.59
CA SER A 286 -17.01 18.02 -14.48
C SER A 286 -16.53 16.58 -14.44
N GLU A 287 -16.53 15.93 -13.28
CA GLU A 287 -16.24 14.50 -13.13
C GLU A 287 -17.30 13.64 -13.84
N VAL A 288 -18.59 13.93 -13.63
CA VAL A 288 -19.68 13.24 -14.34
C VAL A 288 -19.55 13.42 -15.86
N ALA A 289 -19.28 14.63 -16.33
CA ALA A 289 -19.06 14.90 -17.75
C ALA A 289 -17.86 14.11 -18.30
N TYR A 290 -16.76 14.00 -17.55
CA TYR A 290 -15.61 13.20 -17.95
C TYR A 290 -15.99 11.71 -18.10
N ILE A 291 -16.75 11.16 -17.16
CA ILE A 291 -17.24 9.79 -17.20
C ILE A 291 -18.09 9.59 -18.47
N LEU A 292 -19.11 10.42 -18.67
CA LEU A 292 -20.05 10.27 -19.79
C LEU A 292 -19.38 10.40 -21.16
N ASN A 293 -18.34 11.22 -21.28
CA ASN A 293 -17.63 11.42 -22.55
C ASN A 293 -16.60 10.32 -22.87
N ASN A 294 -16.19 9.51 -21.90
CA ASN A 294 -15.09 8.55 -22.07
C ASN A 294 -15.47 7.09 -21.77
N ALA A 295 -16.62 6.85 -21.15
CA ALA A 295 -17.12 5.51 -20.89
C ALA A 295 -17.57 4.82 -22.17
N THR A 296 -17.34 3.52 -22.23
CA THR A 296 -17.74 2.63 -23.33
C THR A 296 -18.73 1.58 -22.80
N PRO A 297 -19.36 0.77 -23.66
CA PRO A 297 -20.21 -0.33 -23.20
C PRO A 297 -19.47 -1.37 -22.32
N GLU A 298 -18.15 -1.46 -22.42
CA GLU A 298 -17.30 -2.37 -21.65
C GLU A 298 -16.91 -1.80 -20.28
N SER A 299 -17.19 -0.52 -20.04
CA SER A 299 -16.80 0.15 -18.80
C SER A 299 -17.71 -0.22 -17.63
N LEU A 300 -17.14 -0.15 -16.42
CA LEU A 300 -17.86 -0.18 -15.15
C LEU A 300 -17.94 1.24 -14.59
N ILE A 301 -19.14 1.74 -14.36
CA ILE A 301 -19.39 3.07 -13.81
C ILE A 301 -19.92 2.95 -12.38
N ILE A 302 -19.28 3.66 -11.46
CA ILE A 302 -19.68 3.75 -10.05
C ILE A 302 -19.99 5.20 -9.73
N LEU A 303 -21.25 5.49 -9.41
CA LEU A 303 -21.73 6.82 -9.07
C LEU A 303 -22.25 6.82 -7.63
N ASP A 304 -21.82 7.78 -6.83
CA ASP A 304 -22.25 7.96 -5.45
C ASP A 304 -22.74 9.39 -5.27
N GLU A 305 -24.05 9.53 -5.06
CA GLU A 305 -24.69 10.75 -4.57
C GLU A 305 -24.53 11.99 -5.47
N ILE A 306 -24.67 11.82 -6.78
CA ILE A 306 -24.73 12.92 -7.76
C ILE A 306 -25.94 13.83 -7.49
N GLY A 307 -25.77 15.14 -7.67
CA GLY A 307 -26.79 16.18 -7.61
C GLY A 307 -26.90 16.89 -6.27
N ARG A 308 -26.09 16.53 -5.26
CA ARG A 308 -26.24 17.03 -3.89
C ARG A 308 -25.94 18.52 -3.72
N GLY A 309 -25.05 19.08 -4.52
CA GLY A 309 -24.59 20.47 -4.38
C GLY A 309 -25.51 21.55 -4.94
N THR A 310 -26.74 21.21 -5.37
CA THR A 310 -27.67 22.14 -6.04
C THR A 310 -29.11 22.00 -5.51
N SER A 311 -30.06 22.73 -6.10
CA SER A 311 -31.48 22.61 -5.76
C SER A 311 -31.96 21.17 -5.94
N THR A 312 -32.87 20.71 -5.07
CA THR A 312 -33.33 19.32 -5.08
C THR A 312 -33.88 18.89 -6.43
N TYR A 313 -34.62 19.78 -7.12
CA TYR A 313 -35.19 19.48 -8.43
C TYR A 313 -34.15 19.46 -9.55
N ASP A 314 -33.18 20.37 -9.53
CA ASP A 314 -32.10 20.37 -10.53
C ASP A 314 -31.20 19.14 -10.35
N GLY A 315 -30.84 18.81 -9.11
CA GLY A 315 -30.04 17.63 -8.79
C GLY A 315 -30.71 16.32 -9.21
N LEU A 316 -32.01 16.19 -8.91
CA LEU A 316 -32.82 15.05 -9.35
C LEU A 316 -32.89 14.96 -10.89
N SER A 317 -33.16 16.08 -11.56
CA SER A 317 -33.32 16.13 -13.02
C SER A 317 -32.02 15.77 -13.74
N ILE A 318 -30.88 16.25 -13.24
CA ILE A 318 -29.56 15.91 -13.76
C ILE A 318 -29.26 14.43 -13.53
N ALA A 319 -29.47 13.92 -12.31
CA ALA A 319 -29.23 12.52 -11.99
C ALA A 319 -30.07 11.59 -12.88
N TRP A 320 -31.34 11.95 -13.12
CA TRP A 320 -32.21 11.22 -14.06
C TRP A 320 -31.64 11.22 -15.47
N ALA A 321 -31.29 12.40 -16.01
CA ALA A 321 -30.76 12.55 -17.36
C ALA A 321 -29.42 11.79 -17.53
N VAL A 322 -28.59 11.73 -16.49
CA VAL A 322 -27.35 10.94 -16.48
C VAL A 322 -27.66 9.45 -16.60
N VAL A 323 -28.59 8.92 -15.81
CA VAL A 323 -29.00 7.50 -15.88
C VAL A 323 -29.57 7.17 -17.26
N GLU A 324 -30.44 8.03 -17.78
CA GLU A 324 -31.01 7.87 -19.12
C GLU A 324 -29.93 7.87 -20.20
N HIS A 325 -28.95 8.78 -20.12
CA HIS A 325 -27.86 8.86 -21.08
C HIS A 325 -27.01 7.59 -21.06
N ILE A 326 -26.64 7.12 -19.86
CA ILE A 326 -25.87 5.88 -19.69
C ILE A 326 -26.65 4.71 -20.30
N TYR A 327 -27.94 4.59 -19.99
CA TYR A 327 -28.78 3.49 -20.47
C TYR A 327 -28.94 3.51 -22.01
N ARG A 328 -29.34 4.66 -22.57
CA ARG A 328 -29.71 4.76 -24.00
C ARG A 328 -28.51 4.86 -24.94
N ARG A 329 -27.39 5.42 -24.49
CA ARG A 329 -26.25 5.77 -25.37
C ARG A 329 -25.01 4.95 -25.09
N LEU A 330 -24.67 4.74 -23.82
CA LEU A 330 -23.41 4.08 -23.44
C LEU A 330 -23.57 2.57 -23.28
N GLY A 331 -24.66 2.13 -22.66
CA GLY A 331 -24.85 0.71 -22.31
C GLY A 331 -23.84 0.18 -21.29
N ALA A 332 -23.14 1.05 -20.57
CA ALA A 332 -22.13 0.68 -19.58
C ALA A 332 -22.78 0.12 -18.30
N LYS A 333 -22.15 -0.90 -17.70
CA LYS A 333 -22.59 -1.44 -16.41
C LYS A 333 -22.42 -0.37 -15.34
N THR A 334 -23.49 -0.08 -14.60
CA THR A 334 -23.51 1.06 -13.68
C THR A 334 -24.10 0.69 -12.34
N MET A 335 -23.43 1.08 -11.26
CA MET A 335 -24.02 1.13 -9.94
C MET A 335 -24.11 2.59 -9.50
N PHE A 336 -25.32 3.03 -9.17
CA PHE A 336 -25.56 4.41 -8.76
C PHE A 336 -26.25 4.45 -7.41
N ALA A 337 -25.51 4.81 -6.36
CA ALA A 337 -26.07 5.10 -5.06
C ALA A 337 -26.64 6.52 -5.03
N THR A 338 -27.88 6.66 -4.57
CA THR A 338 -28.57 7.94 -4.53
C THR A 338 -29.42 8.11 -3.27
N HIS A 339 -29.69 9.36 -2.94
CA HIS A 339 -30.63 9.76 -1.89
C HIS A 339 -31.98 10.23 -2.46
N TYR A 340 -32.07 10.37 -3.78
CA TYR A 340 -33.29 10.70 -4.48
C TYR A 340 -34.14 9.44 -4.70
N HIS A 341 -35.06 9.16 -3.78
CA HIS A 341 -36.01 8.05 -3.91
C HIS A 341 -36.93 8.21 -5.14
N GLN A 342 -37.11 9.43 -5.64
CA GLN A 342 -37.86 9.70 -6.87
C GLN A 342 -37.24 9.02 -8.10
N LEU A 343 -35.93 8.74 -8.08
CA LEU A 343 -35.28 7.99 -9.17
C LEU A 343 -35.73 6.52 -9.23
N ASN A 344 -36.42 6.00 -8.20
CA ASN A 344 -36.98 4.65 -8.24
C ASN A 344 -37.96 4.47 -9.42
N ALA A 345 -38.64 5.54 -9.85
CA ALA A 345 -39.56 5.50 -10.99
C ALA A 345 -38.88 5.15 -12.33
N ILE A 346 -37.54 5.30 -12.43
CA ILE A 346 -36.77 4.97 -13.64
C ILE A 346 -36.87 3.48 -14.01
N GLU A 347 -36.99 2.60 -13.02
CA GLU A 347 -37.15 1.14 -13.26
C GLU A 347 -38.43 0.82 -14.05
N GLU A 348 -39.47 1.65 -13.93
CA GLU A 348 -40.72 1.49 -14.70
C GLU A 348 -40.56 1.96 -16.16
N GLU A 349 -39.64 2.88 -16.44
CA GLU A 349 -39.38 3.40 -17.78
C GLU A 349 -38.33 2.61 -18.56
N PHE A 350 -37.37 1.98 -17.86
CA PHE A 350 -36.22 1.32 -18.47
C PHE A 350 -36.03 -0.09 -17.91
N GLU A 351 -36.31 -1.12 -18.73
CA GLU A 351 -36.29 -2.52 -18.29
C GLU A 351 -34.97 -2.97 -17.66
N GLY A 352 -33.82 -2.49 -18.18
CA GLY A 352 -32.49 -2.81 -17.65
C GLY A 352 -32.01 -1.92 -16.51
N VAL A 353 -32.88 -1.07 -15.94
CA VAL A 353 -32.63 -0.35 -14.68
C VAL A 353 -33.37 -1.05 -13.56
N LYS A 354 -32.66 -1.43 -12.49
CA LYS A 354 -33.25 -2.14 -11.35
C LYS A 354 -32.98 -1.40 -10.06
N ASN A 355 -34.02 -1.26 -9.22
CA ASN A 355 -33.87 -0.66 -7.92
C ASN A 355 -33.39 -1.68 -6.89
N PHE A 356 -32.51 -1.21 -6.03
CA PHE A 356 -32.03 -1.91 -4.86
C PHE A 356 -32.01 -0.96 -3.68
N ASN A 357 -32.10 -1.53 -2.49
CA ASN A 357 -31.87 -0.81 -1.25
C ASN A 357 -30.99 -1.63 -0.33
N VAL A 358 -30.39 -0.96 0.64
CA VAL A 358 -29.73 -1.66 1.74
C VAL A 358 -30.74 -1.91 2.84
N ALA A 359 -30.91 -3.18 3.22
CA ALA A 359 -31.90 -3.62 4.18
C ALA A 359 -31.71 -2.96 5.56
N VAL A 360 -32.83 -2.47 6.08
CA VAL A 360 -32.95 -1.80 7.38
C VAL A 360 -34.05 -2.51 8.16
N LYS A 361 -33.79 -2.82 9.44
CA LYS A 361 -34.79 -3.44 10.32
C LYS A 361 -35.12 -2.56 11.51
N GLU A 362 -36.40 -2.32 11.73
CA GLU A 362 -36.93 -1.64 12.91
C GLU A 362 -37.26 -2.68 14.00
N VAL A 363 -36.71 -2.52 15.19
CA VAL A 363 -36.94 -3.36 16.38
C VAL A 363 -37.29 -2.44 17.55
N GLY A 364 -38.59 -2.29 17.83
CA GLY A 364 -39.06 -1.30 18.80
C GLY A 364 -38.75 0.13 18.32
N ASP A 365 -38.04 0.91 19.14
CA ASP A 365 -37.57 2.26 18.82
C ASP A 365 -36.17 2.31 18.20
N GLU A 366 -35.57 1.14 17.93
CA GLU A 366 -34.24 1.00 17.35
C GLU A 366 -34.29 0.55 15.90
N ILE A 367 -33.30 1.00 15.13
CA ILE A 367 -33.08 0.64 13.73
C ILE A 367 -31.71 0.02 13.61
N ILE A 368 -31.69 -1.17 13.02
CA ILE A 368 -30.50 -1.97 12.76
C ILE A 368 -30.22 -1.94 11.25
N PHE A 369 -29.01 -1.54 10.87
CA PHE A 369 -28.54 -1.58 9.49
C PHE A 369 -27.98 -2.98 9.19
N MET A 370 -28.64 -3.69 8.28
CA MET A 370 -28.25 -5.08 7.98
C MET A 370 -27.07 -5.17 7.00
N HIS A 371 -26.71 -4.07 6.34
CA HIS A 371 -25.65 -3.98 5.33
C HIS A 371 -25.79 -5.00 4.18
N LYS A 372 -27.00 -5.50 3.94
CA LYS A 372 -27.33 -6.42 2.84
C LYS A 372 -28.10 -5.68 1.74
N LEU A 373 -27.65 -5.83 0.50
CA LEU A 373 -28.32 -5.33 -0.68
C LEU A 373 -29.52 -6.23 -1.00
N VAL A 374 -30.69 -5.62 -1.17
CA VAL A 374 -31.94 -6.31 -1.52
C VAL A 374 -32.62 -5.59 -2.67
N HIS A 375 -33.34 -6.32 -3.50
CA HIS A 375 -34.12 -5.75 -4.60
C HIS A 375 -35.25 -4.84 -4.07
N GLY A 376 -35.57 -3.81 -4.85
CA GLY A 376 -36.61 -2.82 -4.56
C GLY A 376 -36.05 -1.47 -4.13
N GLY A 377 -36.81 -0.40 -4.39
CA GLY A 377 -36.50 0.94 -3.87
C GLY A 377 -37.06 1.16 -2.46
N THR A 378 -36.53 2.15 -1.74
CA THR A 378 -37.15 2.67 -0.51
C THR A 378 -37.57 4.13 -0.69
N ASP A 379 -38.74 4.48 -0.16
CA ASP A 379 -39.26 5.86 -0.05
C ASP A 379 -38.98 6.47 1.33
N ARG A 380 -38.49 5.67 2.29
CA ARG A 380 -38.25 6.10 3.68
C ARG A 380 -36.86 6.71 3.84
N SER A 381 -36.83 7.93 4.38
CA SER A 381 -35.61 8.57 4.86
C SER A 381 -35.47 8.39 6.37
N TYR A 382 -34.35 7.82 6.81
CA TYR A 382 -34.05 7.60 8.22
C TYR A 382 -33.23 8.74 8.84
N GLY A 383 -33.22 9.93 8.22
CA GLY A 383 -32.40 11.07 8.67
C GLY A 383 -32.67 11.49 10.11
N ILE A 384 -33.94 11.60 10.52
CA ILE A 384 -34.32 11.95 11.90
C ILE A 384 -33.85 10.87 12.89
N TYR A 385 -33.93 9.60 12.51
CA TYR A 385 -33.43 8.52 13.35
C TYR A 385 -31.89 8.53 13.49
N VAL A 386 -31.16 8.77 12.40
CA VAL A 386 -29.69 8.93 12.45
C VAL A 386 -29.32 10.11 13.37
N SER A 387 -30.08 11.19 13.35
CA SER A 387 -29.92 12.30 14.29
C SER A 387 -30.15 11.90 15.74
N LYS A 388 -31.14 11.04 16.02
CA LYS A 388 -31.36 10.46 17.36
C LYS A 388 -30.15 9.62 17.80
N LEU A 389 -29.60 8.77 16.93
CA LEU A 389 -28.38 7.99 17.20
C LEU A 389 -27.14 8.87 17.43
N ALA A 390 -27.05 10.00 16.73
CA ALA A 390 -25.97 10.98 16.93
C ALA A 390 -26.08 11.72 18.28
N GLY A 391 -27.17 11.51 19.02
CA GLY A 391 -27.38 12.11 20.35
C GLY A 391 -28.00 13.50 20.30
N LEU A 392 -28.75 13.85 19.25
CA LEU A 392 -29.47 15.13 19.23
C LEU A 392 -30.53 15.17 20.35
N PRO A 393 -30.79 16.36 20.93
CA PRO A 393 -31.79 16.53 21.99
C PRO A 393 -33.18 16.04 21.60
N ALA A 394 -33.88 15.42 22.55
CA ALA A 394 -35.18 14.78 22.30
C ALA A 394 -36.26 15.76 21.82
N ASP A 395 -36.23 17.01 22.29
CA ASP A 395 -37.12 18.10 21.87
C ASP A 395 -36.87 18.52 20.41
N VAL A 396 -35.60 18.53 19.97
CA VAL A 396 -35.25 18.77 18.56
C VAL A 396 -35.74 17.64 17.66
N ILE A 397 -35.57 16.39 18.10
CA ILE A 397 -36.06 15.20 17.37
C ILE A 397 -37.60 15.22 17.26
N ALA A 398 -38.30 15.52 18.36
CA ALA A 398 -39.74 15.64 18.38
C ALA A 398 -40.22 16.72 17.40
N ARG A 399 -39.60 17.91 17.45
CA ARG A 399 -39.95 19.02 16.55
C ARG A 399 -39.66 18.71 15.09
N ALA A 400 -38.52 18.08 14.78
CA ALA A 400 -38.18 17.67 13.42
C ALA A 400 -39.19 16.66 12.85
N THR A 401 -39.69 15.76 13.70
CA THR A 401 -40.71 14.77 13.32
C THR A 401 -42.05 15.44 12.98
N GLU A 402 -42.50 16.39 13.79
CA GLU A 402 -43.71 17.20 13.51
C GLU A 402 -43.60 17.96 12.17
N ILE A 403 -42.44 18.59 11.94
CA ILE A 403 -42.19 19.34 10.71
C ILE A 403 -42.20 18.40 9.49
N MET A 404 -41.56 17.24 9.58
CA MET A 404 -41.54 16.24 8.51
C MET A 404 -42.96 15.79 8.11
N HIS A 405 -43.85 15.57 9.09
CA HIS A 405 -45.24 15.23 8.82
C HIS A 405 -46.01 16.37 8.12
N THR A 406 -45.65 17.62 8.39
CA THR A 406 -46.26 18.79 7.74
C THR A 406 -45.85 18.90 6.28
N PHE A 407 -44.56 18.70 5.97
CA PHE A 407 -44.05 18.75 4.59
C PHE A 407 -44.32 17.48 3.77
N GLY A 408 -44.46 16.32 4.40
CA GLY A 408 -44.80 15.07 3.73
C GLY A 408 -46.27 14.99 3.26
N GLY A 409 -47.13 15.90 3.73
CA GLY A 409 -48.56 15.94 3.42
C GLY A 409 -48.96 16.68 2.14
N GLU A 410 -48.09 17.52 1.56
CA GLU A 410 -48.41 18.28 0.35
C GLU A 410 -47.58 17.82 -0.85
N LYS A 411 -48.27 17.21 -1.83
CA LYS A 411 -47.81 16.62 -3.11
C LYS A 411 -47.24 15.19 -3.05
N GLN A 412 -48.06 14.23 -2.63
CA GLN A 412 -48.06 12.92 -3.30
C GLN A 412 -48.92 13.04 -4.56
N ILE A 413 -48.27 13.12 -5.73
CA ILE A 413 -48.94 12.77 -6.99
C ILE A 413 -49.24 11.28 -6.89
N GLY A 414 -50.53 10.95 -6.97
CA GLY A 414 -51.03 9.62 -6.66
C GLY A 414 -50.47 8.53 -7.55
N ILE A 415 -49.71 7.62 -6.95
CA ILE A 415 -49.62 6.22 -7.39
C ILE A 415 -49.76 5.38 -6.12
N ALA A 416 -50.96 4.83 -5.91
CA ALA A 416 -51.17 3.80 -4.91
C ALA A 416 -50.55 2.50 -5.44
N MET A 417 -49.46 2.05 -4.80
CA MET A 417 -49.00 0.66 -4.95
C MET A 417 -49.22 -0.07 -3.62
N GLU A 418 -50.25 -0.92 -3.60
CA GLU A 418 -50.34 -2.00 -2.62
C GLU A 418 -49.29 -3.07 -2.94
N LYS A 419 -48.32 -3.29 -2.05
CA LYS A 419 -47.63 -4.58 -1.95
C LYS A 419 -47.54 -5.03 -0.50
N LYS A 420 -48.22 -6.15 -0.22
CA LYS A 420 -47.98 -6.99 0.96
C LYS A 420 -46.65 -7.73 0.78
N GLU A 421 -45.56 -7.16 1.27
CA GLU A 421 -44.38 -7.96 1.59
C GLU A 421 -44.51 -8.52 3.00
N LYS A 422 -44.35 -9.85 3.14
CA LYS A 422 -44.22 -10.50 4.44
C LYS A 422 -42.93 -10.01 5.10
N GLN A 423 -43.07 -9.19 6.13
CA GLN A 423 -41.94 -8.69 6.91
C GLN A 423 -41.32 -9.85 7.71
N ARG A 424 -40.08 -10.26 7.37
CA ARG A 424 -39.35 -11.35 8.06
C ARG A 424 -39.00 -10.93 9.50
N THR A 425 -39.03 -11.87 10.44
CA THR A 425 -38.63 -11.63 11.85
C THR A 425 -37.12 -11.45 11.98
N LEU A 426 -36.61 -10.91 13.11
CA LEU A 426 -35.16 -10.72 13.31
C LEU A 426 -34.46 -12.07 13.28
N ASP A 427 -35.01 -13.06 13.96
CA ASP A 427 -34.44 -14.40 14.06
C ASP A 427 -34.36 -15.11 12.71
N GLU A 428 -35.39 -14.99 11.86
CA GLU A 428 -35.37 -15.53 10.49
C GLU A 428 -34.24 -14.93 9.65
N TYR A 429 -33.99 -13.62 9.81
CA TYR A 429 -32.94 -12.93 9.06
C TYR A 429 -31.54 -13.27 9.59
N MET A 430 -31.37 -13.35 10.91
CA MET A 430 -30.10 -13.70 11.55
C MET A 430 -29.71 -15.15 11.25
N ALA A 431 -30.70 -16.03 11.12
CA ALA A 431 -30.49 -17.41 10.68
C ALA A 431 -30.03 -17.51 9.22
N GLU A 432 -30.46 -16.58 8.36
CA GLU A 432 -30.18 -16.61 6.92
C GLU A 432 -28.89 -15.84 6.55
N PHE A 433 -28.60 -14.72 7.22
CA PHE A 433 -27.54 -13.78 6.82
C PHE A 433 -26.48 -13.54 7.90
N GLY A 434 -26.65 -14.09 9.11
CA GLY A 434 -25.76 -13.86 10.25
C GLY A 434 -25.97 -12.50 10.93
N GLU A 435 -25.20 -12.26 12.00
CA GLU A 435 -25.33 -11.02 12.79
C GLU A 435 -24.66 -9.83 12.09
N PRO A 436 -25.32 -8.65 12.06
CA PRO A 436 -24.71 -7.43 11.57
C PRO A 436 -23.58 -6.96 12.52
N PRO A 437 -22.56 -6.26 11.99
CA PRO A 437 -21.51 -5.68 12.83
C PRO A 437 -22.09 -4.64 13.80
N THR A 438 -21.64 -4.68 15.05
CA THR A 438 -22.11 -3.77 16.10
C THR A 438 -21.50 -2.37 15.96
N PRO A 439 -22.19 -1.29 16.38
CA PRO A 439 -21.66 0.07 16.29
C PRO A 439 -20.29 0.28 16.97
N GLY A 440 -19.94 -0.55 17.96
CA GLY A 440 -18.65 -0.50 18.67
C GLY A 440 -17.47 -1.06 17.89
N GLU A 441 -17.69 -2.03 16.99
CA GLU A 441 -16.63 -2.69 16.23
C GLU A 441 -16.00 -1.78 15.17
N LYS A 442 -16.78 -0.84 14.60
CA LYS A 442 -16.28 0.17 13.64
C LYS A 442 -15.25 1.12 14.27
N LYS A 443 -15.50 1.62 15.49
CA LYS A 443 -14.57 2.52 16.20
C LYS A 443 -13.24 1.84 16.53
N ALA A 444 -13.26 0.55 16.83
CA ALA A 444 -12.05 -0.23 17.08
C ALA A 444 -11.23 -0.44 15.80
N GLY A 445 -11.88 -0.73 14.67
CA GLY A 445 -11.23 -0.92 13.37
C GLY A 445 -10.61 0.37 12.78
N GLU A 446 -11.31 1.51 12.88
CA GLU A 446 -10.80 2.81 12.41
C GLU A 446 -9.59 3.28 13.24
N ALA A 447 -9.59 3.02 14.56
CA ALA A 447 -8.47 3.33 15.45
C ALA A 447 -7.25 2.40 15.27
N ALA A 448 -7.45 1.19 14.72
CA ALA A 448 -6.36 0.29 14.37
C ALA A 448 -5.64 0.76 13.09
N LEU A 449 -6.39 1.19 12.08
CA LEU A 449 -5.88 1.74 10.82
C LEU A 449 -5.02 2.99 10.99
N SER A 450 -5.44 3.92 11.86
CA SER A 450 -4.66 5.13 12.14
C SER A 450 -3.31 4.78 12.80
N LYS A 451 -3.31 3.84 13.74
CA LYS A 451 -2.10 3.36 14.43
C LYS A 451 -1.15 2.59 13.50
N GLU A 452 -1.68 1.81 12.57
CA GLU A 452 -0.86 1.04 11.61
C GLU A 452 -0.25 1.95 10.54
N THR A 453 -0.98 2.99 10.11
CA THR A 453 -0.48 4.03 9.21
C THR A 453 0.58 4.93 9.87
N GLU A 454 0.46 5.18 11.18
CA GLU A 454 1.50 5.88 11.97
C GLU A 454 2.74 5.02 12.17
N LYS A 455 2.59 3.69 12.36
CA LYS A 455 3.70 2.75 12.49
C LYS A 455 4.49 2.53 11.19
N GLN A 456 3.89 2.74 10.02
CA GLN A 456 4.59 2.67 8.73
C GLN A 456 5.26 4.00 8.33
N LYS A 457 5.00 5.09 9.06
CA LYS A 457 5.62 6.41 8.86
C LYS A 457 6.75 6.70 9.85
N GLN A 458 7.00 5.82 10.82
CA GLN A 458 8.17 5.80 11.70
C GLN A 458 9.09 4.67 11.25
#